data_AF-E6QVY8-F1
#
_entry.id   AF-E6QVY8-F1
#
_cell.length_a   1.000
_cell.length_b   1.000
_cell.length_c   1.000
_cell.angle_alpha   90.00
_cell.angle_beta   90.00
_cell.angle_gamma   90.00
#
_symmetry.space_group_name_H-M   'P 1'
#
loop_
_entity.id
_entity.type
_entity.pdbx_description
1 polymer ?
#
loop_
_entity_poly.entity_id
_entity_poly.type
_entity_poly.pdbx_seq_one_letter_code
_entity_poly.pdbx_strand_id
1 'polypeptide(L)'
;MKARLLHEHWTLILTKPEDADLLKFQKGDFHSVSLKEAQKRLTSIIQQGLTKDEFDCFLALGDHRNRMVHFFHPDQHASKSEIEKIVSQQCRAWFYLHRVLTQRWNGVFAGYRASCKTPRATEVNVMH
;
A
#
# COMPACT_ATOMS: atom_id res chain seq x y z
N MET A 1 -0.25 0.94 4.24
CA MET A 1 -0.87 2.21 4.70
C MET A 1 -2.39 2.19 4.56
N LYS A 2 -2.95 2.17 3.34
CA LYS A 2 -4.42 2.12 3.15
C LYS A 2 -5.09 0.96 3.89
N ALA A 3 -4.48 -0.22 3.90
CA ALA A 3 -4.97 -1.36 4.68
C ALA A 3 -5.08 -1.08 6.19
N ARG A 4 -4.13 -0.32 6.77
CA ARG A 4 -4.18 0.05 8.19
C ARG A 4 -5.29 1.06 8.48
N LEU A 5 -5.51 2.01 7.57
CA LEU A 5 -6.64 2.96 7.64
C LEU A 5 -7.98 2.23 7.51
N LEU A 6 -8.09 1.31 6.55
CA LEU A 6 -9.28 0.51 6.32
C LEU A 6 -9.65 -0.34 7.55
N HIS A 7 -8.64 -0.92 8.22
CA HIS A 7 -8.84 -1.69 9.44
C HIS A 7 -9.40 -0.83 10.58
N GLU A 8 -9.01 0.44 10.66
CA GLU A 8 -9.51 1.37 11.66
C GLU A 8 -10.95 1.79 11.34
N HIS A 9 -11.16 2.35 10.15
CA HIS A 9 -12.49 2.69 9.66
C HIS A 9 -12.46 2.88 8.14
N TRP A 10 -13.45 2.34 7.45
CA TRP A 10 -13.47 2.31 5.99
C TRP A 10 -13.48 3.72 5.36
N THR A 11 -14.15 4.69 5.97
CA THR A 11 -14.19 6.08 5.45
C THR A 11 -12.82 6.76 5.46
N LEU A 12 -11.87 6.30 6.29
CA LEU A 12 -10.52 6.87 6.35
C LEU A 12 -9.70 6.60 5.10
N ILE A 13 -10.17 5.74 4.18
CA ILE A 13 -9.52 5.56 2.89
C ILE A 13 -10.06 6.50 1.81
N LEU A 14 -11.19 7.17 2.04
CA LEU A 14 -11.81 8.11 1.12
C LEU A 14 -11.12 9.47 1.17
N THR A 15 -10.91 10.10 0.02
CA THR A 15 -10.35 11.47 -0.04
C THR A 15 -11.19 12.45 0.78
N LYS A 16 -12.53 12.35 0.68
CA LYS A 16 -13.51 13.13 1.42
C LYS A 16 -14.41 12.21 2.25
N PRO A 17 -14.12 12.00 3.54
CA PRO A 17 -14.94 11.17 4.42
C PRO A 17 -16.39 11.68 4.59
N GLU A 18 -16.62 12.97 4.36
CA GLU A 18 -17.94 13.61 4.39
C GLU A 18 -18.86 13.17 3.24
N ASP A 19 -18.29 12.81 2.09
CA ASP A 19 -19.02 12.31 0.92
C ASP A 19 -19.12 10.77 0.92
N ALA A 20 -18.95 10.14 2.09
CA ALA A 20 -18.87 8.69 2.20
C ALA A 20 -20.20 8.00 1.87
N ASP A 21 -20.18 7.21 0.81
CA ASP A 21 -21.30 6.39 0.35
C ASP A 21 -20.89 4.92 0.38
N LEU A 22 -21.56 4.12 1.21
CA LEU A 22 -21.25 2.70 1.39
C LEU A 22 -21.53 1.88 0.11
N LEU A 23 -22.56 2.23 -0.65
CA LEU A 23 -22.92 1.52 -1.88
C LEU A 23 -21.88 1.78 -2.97
N LYS A 24 -21.45 3.03 -3.12
CA LYS A 24 -20.37 3.38 -4.06
C LYS A 24 -19.05 2.73 -3.64
N PHE A 25 -18.76 2.73 -2.34
CA PHE A 25 -17.58 2.07 -1.78
C PHE A 25 -17.53 0.57 -2.10
N GLN A 26 -18.63 -0.15 -1.88
CA GLN A 26 -18.74 -1.58 -2.18
C GLN A 26 -18.59 -1.88 -3.68
N LYS A 27 -19.02 -0.95 -4.54
CA LYS A 27 -18.85 -1.03 -6.01
C LYS A 27 -17.44 -0.65 -6.48
N GLY A 28 -16.58 -0.18 -5.58
CA GLY A 28 -15.24 0.31 -5.93
C GLY A 28 -15.23 1.71 -6.56
N ASP A 29 -16.36 2.42 -6.57
CA ASP A 29 -16.49 3.77 -7.11
C ASP A 29 -16.17 4.81 -6.02
N PHE A 30 -14.89 5.04 -5.77
CA PHE A 30 -14.46 6.06 -4.83
C PHE A 30 -13.07 6.60 -5.12
N HIS A 31 -12.83 7.84 -4.69
CA HIS A 31 -11.50 8.43 -4.69
C HIS A 31 -10.78 8.07 -3.40
N SER A 32 -9.71 7.29 -3.54
CA SER A 32 -8.91 6.88 -2.41
C SER A 32 -7.83 7.91 -2.06
N VAL A 33 -7.47 8.01 -0.78
CA VAL A 33 -6.42 8.92 -0.30
C VAL A 33 -5.08 8.70 -1.02
N SER A 34 -4.36 9.79 -1.23
CA SER A 34 -2.97 9.79 -1.66
C SER A 34 -2.05 9.23 -0.55
N LEU A 35 -0.80 8.94 -0.93
CA LEU A 35 0.22 8.48 0.02
C LEU A 35 0.45 9.52 1.16
N LYS A 36 0.50 10.81 0.82
CA LYS A 36 0.67 11.91 1.78
C LYS A 36 -0.50 12.03 2.74
N GLU A 37 -1.73 11.98 2.22
CA GLU A 37 -2.94 12.02 3.05
C GLU A 37 -3.04 10.80 3.96
N ALA A 38 -2.70 9.62 3.45
CA ALA A 38 -2.69 8.39 4.24
C ALA A 38 -1.71 8.49 5.41
N GLN A 39 -0.50 9.01 5.18
CA GLN A 39 0.48 9.23 6.25
C GLN A 39 -0.01 10.27 7.26
N LYS A 40 -0.58 11.39 6.79
CA LYS A 40 -1.16 12.41 7.68
C LYS A 40 -2.20 11.79 8.61
N ARG A 41 -3.14 11.00 8.08
CA ARG A 41 -4.19 10.33 8.86
C ARG A 41 -3.63 9.27 9.81
N LEU A 42 -2.62 8.49 9.38
CA LEU A 42 -1.96 7.51 10.24
C LEU A 42 -1.28 8.18 11.45
N THR A 43 -0.69 9.36 11.26
CA THR A 43 -0.05 10.11 12.35
C THR A 43 -1.06 10.83 13.24
N SER A 44 -2.06 11.51 12.67
CA SER A 44 -2.96 12.37 13.45
C SER A 44 -4.14 11.63 14.09
N ILE A 45 -4.66 10.57 13.45
CA ILE A 45 -5.85 9.84 13.90
C ILE A 45 -5.42 8.56 14.62
N ILE A 46 -4.65 7.72 13.95
CA ILE A 46 -4.25 6.39 14.46
C ILE A 46 -3.04 6.49 15.42
N GLN A 47 -2.28 7.59 15.36
CA GLN A 47 -1.06 7.82 16.14
C GLN A 47 0.00 6.71 15.95
N GLN A 48 -0.04 6.01 14.81
CA GLN A 48 0.92 4.96 14.41
C GLN A 48 1.45 5.23 13.01
N GLY A 49 1.81 6.49 12.75
CA GLY A 49 2.41 6.95 11.51
C GLY A 49 3.72 6.25 11.16
N LEU A 50 4.15 6.44 9.92
CA LEU A 50 5.51 6.10 9.49
C LEU A 50 6.50 7.13 10.02
N THR A 51 7.75 6.73 10.19
CA THR A 51 8.84 7.70 10.40
C THR A 51 9.10 8.47 9.10
N LYS A 52 9.82 9.60 9.19
CA LYS A 52 10.18 10.41 8.02
C LYS A 52 10.95 9.58 6.98
N ASP A 53 11.95 8.82 7.40
CA ASP A 53 12.76 7.98 6.50
C ASP A 53 11.94 6.87 5.81
N GLU A 54 11.02 6.24 6.55
CA GLU A 54 10.10 5.23 6.00
C GLU A 54 9.21 5.87 4.93
N PHE A 55 8.64 7.03 5.25
CA PHE A 55 7.74 7.76 4.37
C PHE A 55 8.42 8.27 3.10
N ASP A 56 9.59 8.90 3.23
CA ASP A 56 10.37 9.43 2.11
C ASP A 56 10.82 8.29 1.17
N CYS A 57 11.14 7.11 1.73
CA CYS A 57 11.46 5.93 0.93
C CYS A 57 10.26 5.45 0.10
N PHE A 58 9.04 5.46 0.65
CA PHE A 58 7.84 5.07 -0.10
C PHE A 58 7.44 6.11 -1.14
N LEU A 59 7.64 7.41 -0.87
CA LEU A 59 7.43 8.45 -1.87
C LEU A 59 8.35 8.28 -3.07
N ALA A 60 9.66 8.13 -2.81
CA ALA A 60 10.66 7.92 -3.86
C ALA A 60 10.37 6.67 -4.70
N LEU A 61 9.87 5.60 -4.07
CA LEU A 61 9.46 4.38 -4.77
C LEU A 61 8.30 4.64 -5.74
N GLY A 62 7.30 5.42 -5.33
CA GLY A 62 6.17 5.81 -6.19
C GLY A 62 6.63 6.60 -7.41
N ASP A 63 7.51 7.58 -7.20
CA ASP A 63 8.08 8.39 -8.26
C ASP A 63 8.95 7.57 -9.22
N HIS A 64 9.68 6.57 -8.71
CA HIS A 64 10.46 5.66 -9.55
C HIS A 64 9.58 4.71 -10.37
N ARG A 65 8.48 4.19 -9.82
CA ARG A 65 7.55 3.37 -10.59
C ARG A 65 7.01 4.14 -11.80
N ASN A 66 6.65 5.40 -11.60
CA ASN A 66 6.16 6.25 -12.70
C ASN A 66 7.25 6.50 -13.75
N ARG A 67 8.49 6.71 -13.31
CA ARG A 67 9.64 6.87 -14.22
C ARG A 67 10.00 5.58 -14.96
N MET A 68 9.91 4.41 -14.32
CA MET A 68 10.13 3.11 -14.97
C MET A 68 9.21 2.88 -16.16
N VAL A 69 7.92 3.24 -16.05
CA VAL A 69 6.99 3.14 -17.19
C VAL A 69 7.46 3.97 -18.38
N HIS A 70 8.03 5.15 -18.13
CA HIS A 70 8.64 5.99 -19.18
C HIS A 70 9.97 5.42 -19.71
N PHE A 71 10.77 4.74 -18.90
CA PHE A 71 12.03 4.11 -19.35
C PHE A 71 11.83 2.85 -20.21
N PHE A 72 10.61 2.34 -20.35
CA PHE A 72 10.30 1.26 -21.29
C PHE A 72 9.88 1.77 -22.67
N HIS A 73 9.95 3.07 -22.94
CA HIS A 73 9.88 3.58 -24.31
C HIS A 73 11.12 3.10 -25.10
N PRO A 74 10.95 2.54 -26.31
CA PRO A 74 12.01 1.88 -27.08
C PRO A 74 13.23 2.76 -27.39
N ASP A 75 13.12 4.08 -27.22
CA ASP A 75 14.15 5.06 -27.55
C ASP A 75 14.99 5.50 -26.33
N GLN A 76 14.66 5.04 -25.11
CA GLN A 76 15.36 5.40 -23.88
C GLN A 76 15.68 4.18 -23.02
N HIS A 77 16.91 3.68 -23.08
CA HIS A 77 17.38 2.64 -22.16
C HIS A 77 17.90 3.24 -20.85
N ALA A 78 17.38 2.77 -19.71
CA ALA A 78 17.91 3.13 -18.40
C ALA A 78 19.36 2.64 -18.23
N SER A 79 20.23 3.47 -17.67
CA SER A 79 21.61 3.10 -17.38
C SER A 79 21.69 2.06 -16.25
N LYS A 80 22.77 1.26 -16.24
CA LYS A 80 23.02 0.29 -15.17
C LYS A 80 22.97 0.92 -13.77
N SER A 81 23.50 2.14 -13.62
CA SER A 81 23.48 2.87 -12.34
C SER A 81 22.06 3.24 -11.89
N GLU A 82 21.16 3.57 -12.82
CA GLU A 82 19.76 3.86 -12.50
C GLU A 82 19.02 2.60 -12.04
N ILE A 83 19.27 1.47 -12.70
CA ILE A 83 18.71 0.17 -12.31
C ILE A 83 19.19 -0.21 -10.90
N GLU A 84 20.48 -0.07 -10.61
CA GLU A 84 21.05 -0.36 -9.29
C GLU A 84 20.42 0.51 -8.18
N LYS A 85 20.18 1.80 -8.46
CA LYS A 85 19.49 2.70 -7.53
C LYS A 85 18.05 2.27 -7.28
N ILE A 86 17.33 1.89 -8.34
CA ILE A 86 15.95 1.40 -8.22
C ILE A 86 15.91 0.13 -7.38
N VAL A 87 16.77 -0.85 -7.66
CA VAL A 87 16.85 -2.12 -6.90
C VAL A 87 17.16 -1.84 -5.43
N SER A 88 18.17 -1.01 -5.14
CA SER A 88 18.54 -0.66 -3.77
C SER A 88 17.38 -0.01 -3.00
N GLN A 89 16.62 0.86 -3.67
CA GLN A 89 15.46 1.51 -3.06
C GLN A 89 14.28 0.56 -2.88
N GLN A 90 14.03 -0.36 -3.82
CA GLN A 90 13.01 -1.40 -3.66
C GLN A 90 13.33 -2.31 -2.46
N CYS A 91 14.58 -2.73 -2.31
CA CYS A 91 15.03 -3.50 -1.15
C CYS A 91 14.82 -2.74 0.17
N ARG A 92 15.16 -1.45 0.21
CA ARG A 92 14.96 -0.60 1.40
C ARG A 92 13.47 -0.43 1.72
N ALA A 93 12.63 -0.20 0.71
CA ALA A 93 11.20 -0.09 0.89
C ALA A 93 10.57 -1.40 1.39
N TRP A 94 11.03 -2.55 0.86
CA TRP A 94 10.61 -3.87 1.34
C TRP A 94 10.98 -4.09 2.80
N PHE A 95 12.21 -3.75 3.19
CA PHE A 95 12.65 -3.83 4.58
C PHE A 95 11.77 -2.99 5.51
N TYR A 96 11.49 -1.74 5.15
CA TYR A 96 10.61 -0.89 5.94
C TYR A 96 9.18 -1.41 6.00
N LEU A 97 8.63 -1.88 4.88
CA LEU A 97 7.30 -2.47 4.83
C LEU A 97 7.21 -3.69 5.76
N HIS A 98 8.18 -4.61 5.66
CA HIS A 98 8.24 -5.79 6.51
C HIS A 98 8.31 -5.41 7.98
N ARG A 99 9.19 -4.48 8.35
CA ARG A 99 9.32 -4.00 9.74
C ARG A 99 8.02 -3.39 10.27
N VAL A 100 7.36 -2.55 9.48
CA VAL A 100 6.10 -1.92 9.88
C VAL A 100 4.99 -2.96 10.07
N LEU A 101 4.87 -3.93 9.16
CA LEU A 101 3.85 -4.98 9.26
C LEU A 101 4.11 -5.96 10.41
N THR A 102 5.36 -6.33 10.66
CA THR A 102 5.72 -7.39 11.63
C THR A 102 5.98 -6.87 13.04
N GLN A 103 6.34 -5.59 13.20
CA GLN A 103 6.60 -5.00 14.53
C GLN A 103 5.48 -4.04 14.92
N ARG A 104 5.26 -2.96 14.15
CA ARG A 104 4.36 -1.86 14.55
C ARG A 104 2.88 -2.23 14.41
N TRP A 105 2.51 -2.89 13.32
CA TRP A 105 1.13 -3.27 13.01
C TRP A 105 0.89 -4.78 13.15
N ASN A 106 1.73 -5.48 13.91
CA ASN A 106 1.63 -6.93 14.08
C ASN A 106 0.23 -7.38 14.54
N GLY A 107 -0.31 -6.75 15.59
CA GLY A 107 -1.66 -7.08 16.09
C GLY A 107 -2.78 -6.94 15.06
N VAL A 108 -2.61 -6.09 14.04
CA VAL A 108 -3.57 -5.90 12.94
C VAL A 108 -3.39 -6.95 11.85
N PHE A 109 -2.13 -7.29 11.52
CA PHE A 109 -1.82 -8.14 10.36
C PHE A 109 -1.47 -9.59 10.72
N ALA A 110 -1.37 -9.95 12.00
CA ALA A 110 -1.03 -11.30 12.44
C ALA A 110 -1.98 -12.37 11.90
N GLY A 111 -3.30 -12.10 11.91
CA GLY A 111 -4.31 -13.03 11.41
C GLY A 111 -4.22 -13.31 9.90
N TYR A 112 -3.77 -12.34 9.11
CA TYR A 112 -3.59 -12.51 7.66
C TYR A 112 -2.40 -13.42 7.32
N ARG A 113 -1.43 -13.56 8.24
CA ARG A 113 -0.29 -14.47 8.03
C ARG A 113 -0.72 -15.94 8.00
N ALA A 114 -1.76 -16.29 8.76
CA ALA A 114 -2.29 -17.65 8.80
C ALA A 114 -3.11 -17.99 7.55
N SER A 115 -3.92 -17.05 7.04
CA SER A 115 -4.76 -17.27 5.86
C SER A 115 -3.98 -17.34 4.55
N CYS A 116 -2.80 -16.70 4.45
CA CYS A 116 -1.93 -16.83 3.27
C CYS A 116 -1.29 -18.23 3.11
N LYS A 117 -1.36 -19.10 4.12
CA LYS A 117 -0.81 -20.48 4.04
C LYS A 117 -1.84 -21.54 3.66
N THR A 118 -3.12 -21.18 3.62
CA THR A 118 -4.19 -22.11 3.27
C THR A 118 -4.73 -21.70 1.90
N PRO A 119 -4.50 -22.48 0.83
CA PRO A 119 -5.27 -22.31 -0.40
C PRO A 119 -6.75 -22.41 -0.01
N ARG A 120 -7.54 -21.40 -0.35
CA ARG A 120 -9.00 -21.46 -0.24
C ARG A 120 -9.50 -22.47 -1.29
N ALA A 121 -9.47 -23.75 -0.95
CA ALA A 121 -10.09 -24.81 -1.72
C ALA A 121 -11.50 -25.04 -1.19
N THR A 122 -12.43 -24.20 -1.63
CA THR A 122 -13.90 -24.33 -1.55
C THR A 122 -14.40 -23.01 -2.16
N GLU A 123 -15.05 -22.96 -3.32
CA GLU A 123 -16.27 -23.67 -3.71
C GLU A 123 -16.29 -23.91 -5.23
N VAL A 124 -16.39 -25.18 -5.64
CA VAL A 124 -17.03 -25.54 -6.92
C VAL A 124 -18.02 -26.63 -6.56
N ASN A 125 -19.21 -26.22 -6.12
CA ASN A 125 -20.35 -27.12 -6.06
C ASN A 125 -21.62 -26.33 -6.36
N VAL A 126 -21.95 -26.20 -7.64
CA VAL A 126 -23.31 -25.93 -8.11
C VAL A 126 -23.56 -26.72 -9.40
N MET A 127 -24.31 -27.82 -9.21
CA MET A 127 -25.34 -28.39 -10.10
C MET A 127 -24.93 -29.06 -11.42
N HIS A 128 -25.07 -30.38 -11.44
CA HIS A 128 -25.86 -31.11 -12.44
C HIS A 128 -26.81 -32.05 -11.69
#